data_AF-A0A4U6SSS5-F1
#
_entry.id   AF-A0A4U6SSS5-F1
#
_cell.length_a   1.000
_cell.length_b   1.000
_cell.length_c   1.000
_cell.angle_alpha   90.00
_cell.angle_beta   90.00
_cell.angle_gamma   90.00
#
_symmetry.space_group_name_H-M   'P 1'
#
loop_
_entity.id
_entity.type
_entity.pdbx_description
1 polymer ?
#
loop_
_entity_poly.entity_id
_entity_poly.type
_entity_poly.pdbx_seq_one_letter_code
_entity_poly.pdbx_strand_id
1 'polypeptide(L)'
;MKHPIICGNWHYERPPYNEQTIRSVYHVRHYDVLKLMHVKEPLDIFLSHDWPLGITEYGNWQELIRAKNHFEAEVNNRTLGSKPAAELLNKLKPPYWFSAHLHCRFPAIIQHGENGPTTKFLALDKCFRGRNFLQVIDIPSNPGPYEIHYDEEWLAITRRFNSVFPLTQRRFTMRDEQLDTQDDRQWVRSKLNARGFKPFDFVQTAPSFNPSNPVSNSSITGSCRNPQTESFLQLLELPYLLDSSNSEGVERNESSSQPGNTLGDEDIELPDEDEDAADDDE
;
A
#
# COMPACT_ATOMS: atom_id res chain seq x y z
N MET A 1 -0.96 20.75 -2.46
CA MET A 1 -0.93 19.36 -2.99
C MET A 1 -1.96 19.23 -4.12
N LYS A 2 -1.55 18.89 -5.35
CA LYS A 2 -2.45 18.78 -6.52
C LYS A 2 -2.30 17.45 -7.24
N HIS A 3 -2.47 16.35 -6.52
CA HIS A 3 -2.78 15.08 -7.16
C HIS A 3 -4.00 14.49 -6.45
N PRO A 4 -5.18 14.40 -7.11
CA PRO A 4 -6.25 13.58 -6.58
C PRO A 4 -5.69 12.18 -6.33
N ILE A 5 -6.12 11.52 -5.25
CA ILE A 5 -5.73 10.14 -4.96
C ILE A 5 -6.34 9.26 -6.06
N ILE A 6 -5.57 9.07 -7.13
CA ILE A 6 -5.97 8.28 -8.30
C ILE A 6 -5.80 6.82 -7.91
N CYS A 7 -6.92 6.11 -7.84
CA CYS A 7 -6.89 4.65 -7.83
C CYS A 7 -6.36 4.18 -9.19
N GLY A 8 -5.10 3.75 -9.24
CA GLY A 8 -4.50 3.23 -10.46
C GLY A 8 -5.15 1.91 -10.85
N ASN A 9 -5.26 1.61 -12.14
CA ASN A 9 -5.91 0.35 -12.57
C ASN A 9 -4.91 -0.81 -12.77
N TRP A 10 -3.61 -0.51 -12.91
CA TRP A 10 -2.64 -1.44 -13.48
C TRP A 10 -1.36 -1.53 -12.64
N HIS A 11 -0.76 -2.72 -12.56
CA HIS A 11 0.53 -2.99 -11.91
C HIS A 11 1.60 -3.24 -12.98
N TYR A 12 1.94 -2.19 -13.74
CA TYR A 12 2.82 -2.27 -14.91
C TYR A 12 4.23 -1.74 -14.64
N GLU A 13 4.42 -0.97 -13.55
CA GLU A 13 5.70 -0.38 -13.20
C GLU A 13 6.73 -1.46 -12.85
N ARG A 14 7.95 -1.35 -13.41
CA ARG A 14 9.04 -2.30 -13.18
C ARG A 14 10.35 -1.57 -12.93
N PRO A 15 11.21 -2.07 -12.03
CA PRO A 15 12.60 -1.65 -11.94
C PRO A 15 13.40 -2.00 -13.23
N PRO A 16 14.39 -1.18 -13.62
CA PRO A 16 14.65 0.15 -13.06
C PRO A 16 13.52 1.11 -13.40
N TYR A 17 13.04 1.85 -12.41
CA TYR A 17 11.96 2.82 -12.62
C TYR A 17 12.50 4.02 -13.41
N ASN A 18 11.69 4.53 -14.33
CA ASN A 18 11.95 5.80 -14.99
C ASN A 18 11.16 6.91 -14.28
N GLU A 19 11.33 8.17 -14.72
CA GLU A 19 10.65 9.33 -14.12
C GLU A 19 9.12 9.20 -14.06
N GLN A 20 8.52 8.46 -14.99
CA GLN A 20 7.08 8.25 -15.01
C GLN A 20 6.67 7.15 -14.04
N THR A 21 7.34 5.99 -14.08
CA THR A 21 6.96 4.82 -13.28
C THR A 21 7.30 5.00 -11.80
N ILE A 22 8.34 5.76 -11.46
CA ILE A 22 8.65 6.08 -10.05
C ILE A 22 7.56 6.93 -9.40
N ARG A 23 6.92 7.83 -10.17
CA ARG A 23 5.82 8.69 -9.71
C ARG A 23 4.47 7.97 -9.61
N SER A 24 4.35 6.77 -10.16
CA SER A 24 3.08 6.03 -10.16
C SER A 24 3.12 4.74 -9.36
N VAL A 25 4.29 4.15 -9.10
CA VAL A 25 4.43 2.84 -8.44
C VAL A 25 3.75 2.76 -7.07
N TYR A 26 3.68 3.88 -6.33
CA TYR A 26 3.13 3.92 -4.99
C TYR A 26 1.61 4.19 -4.91
N HIS A 27 0.92 4.53 -6.00
CA HIS A 27 -0.53 4.77 -5.90
C HIS A 27 -1.29 3.49 -5.53
N VAL A 28 -2.35 3.61 -4.74
CA VAL A 28 -3.27 2.49 -4.46
C VAL A 28 -3.89 2.00 -5.77
N ARG A 29 -3.94 0.67 -5.99
CA ARG A 29 -4.55 0.10 -7.19
C ARG A 29 -5.94 -0.46 -6.93
N HIS A 30 -6.79 -0.36 -7.95
CA HIS A 30 -8.14 -0.93 -7.91
C HIS A 30 -8.11 -2.43 -7.67
N TYR A 31 -7.12 -3.13 -8.24
CA TYR A 31 -6.88 -4.55 -7.99
C TYR A 31 -6.72 -4.87 -6.50
N ASP A 32 -5.90 -4.10 -5.77
CA ASP A 32 -5.65 -4.34 -4.34
C ASP A 32 -6.88 -3.98 -3.49
N VAL A 33 -7.59 -2.92 -3.86
CA VAL A 33 -8.87 -2.54 -3.24
C VAL A 33 -9.89 -3.66 -3.44
N LEU A 34 -10.01 -4.22 -4.65
CA LEU A 34 -10.92 -5.33 -4.93
C LEU A 34 -10.57 -6.57 -4.10
N LYS A 35 -9.29 -6.91 -3.93
CA LYS A 35 -8.90 -8.01 -3.03
C LYS A 35 -9.41 -7.79 -1.61
N LEU A 36 -9.22 -6.59 -1.06
CA LEU A 36 -9.72 -6.23 0.28
C LEU A 36 -11.26 -6.18 0.33
N MET A 37 -11.92 -5.81 -0.78
CA MET A 37 -13.38 -5.92 -0.94
C MET A 37 -13.89 -7.36 -0.93
N HIS A 38 -13.02 -8.38 -0.97
CA HIS A 38 -13.40 -9.80 -0.83
C HIS A 38 -13.18 -10.41 0.55
N VAL A 39 -12.52 -9.69 1.49
CA VAL A 39 -12.38 -10.12 2.89
C VAL A 39 -13.75 -10.18 3.57
N LYS A 40 -14.13 -11.32 4.14
CA LYS A 40 -15.43 -11.52 4.80
C LYS A 40 -15.27 -11.70 6.30
N GLU A 41 -14.11 -12.17 6.76
CA GLU A 41 -13.85 -12.36 8.18
C GLU A 41 -13.69 -11.02 8.89
N PRO A 42 -14.09 -10.93 10.16
CA PRO A 42 -13.96 -9.69 10.93
C PRO A 42 -12.48 -9.33 11.10
N LEU A 43 -12.17 -8.05 10.87
CA LEU A 43 -10.84 -7.47 11.08
C LEU A 43 -10.83 -6.66 12.37
N ASP A 44 -9.76 -6.75 13.14
CA ASP A 44 -9.57 -5.93 14.34
C ASP A 44 -8.99 -4.55 14.01
N ILE A 45 -8.03 -4.52 13.09
CA ILE A 45 -7.24 -3.32 12.75
C ILE A 45 -7.11 -3.23 11.23
N PHE A 46 -7.33 -2.03 10.69
CA PHE A 46 -7.01 -1.70 9.32
C PHE A 46 -6.01 -0.55 9.26
N LEU A 47 -5.03 -0.65 8.35
CA LEU A 47 -4.01 0.36 8.12
C LEU A 47 -4.12 0.90 6.70
N SER A 48 -4.14 2.22 6.55
CA SER A 48 -3.96 2.92 5.26
C SER A 48 -2.94 4.03 5.42
N HIS A 49 -2.29 4.46 4.33
CA HIS A 49 -1.48 5.68 4.41
C HIS A 49 -2.40 6.91 4.36
N ASP A 50 -3.16 7.03 3.27
CA ASP A 50 -4.13 8.10 3.09
C ASP A 50 -5.35 7.92 3.99
N TRP A 51 -5.97 9.03 4.36
CA TRP A 51 -7.18 9.03 5.18
C TRP A 51 -8.38 8.57 4.36
N PRO A 52 -9.37 7.88 4.95
CA PRO A 52 -10.67 7.69 4.32
C PRO A 52 -11.32 9.04 3.97
N LEU A 53 -11.81 9.17 2.74
CA LEU A 53 -12.55 10.36 2.30
C LEU A 53 -13.73 10.65 3.25
N GLY A 54 -13.84 11.90 3.72
CA GLY A 54 -14.92 12.35 4.60
C GLY A 54 -14.75 11.98 6.08
N ILE A 55 -13.60 11.40 6.47
CA ILE A 55 -13.34 11.04 7.88
C ILE A 55 -13.39 12.23 8.84
N THR A 56 -13.13 13.44 8.33
CA THR A 56 -13.10 14.68 9.11
C THR A 56 -14.45 15.01 9.75
N GLU A 57 -15.55 14.53 9.19
CA GLU A 57 -16.91 14.71 9.72
C GLU A 57 -17.16 13.97 11.03
N TYR A 58 -16.30 13.00 11.34
CA TYR A 58 -16.39 12.15 12.53
C TYR A 58 -15.42 12.57 13.65
N GLY A 59 -14.73 13.69 13.47
CA GLY A 59 -13.78 14.26 14.43
C GLY A 59 -13.91 15.79 14.52
N ASN A 60 -12.95 16.42 15.20
CA ASN A 60 -12.92 17.87 15.39
C ASN A 60 -12.32 18.56 14.15
N TRP A 61 -13.11 18.67 13.07
CA TRP A 61 -12.63 19.30 11.84
C TRP A 61 -12.28 20.78 12.03
N GLN A 62 -12.91 21.49 12.97
CA GLN A 62 -12.58 22.90 13.24
C GLN A 62 -11.15 23.03 13.77
N GLU A 63 -10.72 22.12 14.64
CA GLU A 63 -9.34 22.10 15.13
C GLU A 63 -8.35 21.74 14.02
N LEU A 64 -8.70 20.80 13.14
CA LEU A 64 -7.90 20.47 11.95
C LEU A 64 -7.70 21.70 11.07
N ILE A 65 -8.77 22.45 10.75
CA ILE A 65 -8.69 23.64 9.90
C ILE A 65 -7.95 24.78 10.59
N ARG A 66 -8.10 24.94 11.90
CA ARG A 66 -7.30 25.91 12.66
C ARG A 66 -5.80 25.63 12.56
N ALA A 67 -5.40 24.35 12.60
CA ALA A 67 -4.01 23.95 12.46
C ALA A 67 -3.51 23.93 11.00
N LYS A 68 -4.38 23.58 10.05
CA LYS A 68 -4.06 23.43 8.62
C LYS A 68 -5.17 24.04 7.76
N ASN A 69 -5.20 25.36 7.70
CA ASN A 69 -6.25 26.16 7.04
C ASN A 69 -6.48 25.81 5.57
N HIS A 70 -5.43 25.41 4.85
CA HIS A 70 -5.49 25.03 3.44
C HIS A 70 -6.38 23.80 3.16
N PHE A 71 -6.71 22.99 4.18
CA PHE A 71 -7.66 21.90 4.04
C PHE A 71 -9.13 22.34 4.04
N GLU A 72 -9.44 23.60 4.37
CA GLU A 72 -10.84 24.05 4.56
C GLU A 72 -11.70 23.79 3.33
N ALA A 73 -11.20 24.14 2.15
CA ALA A 73 -11.92 23.90 0.90
C ALA A 73 -12.16 22.41 0.64
N GLU A 74 -11.18 21.55 0.93
CA GLU A 74 -11.30 20.11 0.68
C GLU A 74 -12.19 19.41 1.72
N VAL A 75 -12.17 19.87 2.97
CA VAL A 75 -13.08 19.40 4.02
C VAL A 75 -14.51 19.78 3.68
N ASN A 76 -14.76 21.06 3.34
CA ASN A 76 -16.10 21.56 3.00
C ASN A 76 -16.68 20.90 1.74
N ASN A 77 -15.84 20.64 0.73
CA ASN A 77 -16.26 19.98 -0.51
C ASN A 77 -16.21 18.45 -0.46
N ARG A 78 -15.84 17.85 0.68
CA ARG A 78 -15.68 16.40 0.88
C ARG A 78 -14.74 15.77 -0.17
N THR A 79 -13.60 16.41 -0.41
CA THR A 79 -12.55 15.92 -1.33
C THR A 79 -11.26 15.51 -0.62
N LEU A 80 -11.11 15.81 0.68
CA LEU A 80 -9.93 15.43 1.45
C LEU A 80 -9.92 13.93 1.75
N GLY A 81 -8.92 13.22 1.21
CA GLY A 81 -8.68 11.80 1.46
C GLY A 81 -9.05 10.86 0.30
N SER A 82 -8.95 9.56 0.58
CA SER A 82 -9.03 8.47 -0.39
C SER A 82 -10.44 7.88 -0.43
N LYS A 83 -11.08 7.97 -1.60
CA LYS A 83 -12.39 7.33 -1.85
C LYS A 83 -12.34 5.80 -1.68
N PRO A 84 -11.36 5.07 -2.25
CA PRO A 84 -11.25 3.62 -2.01
C PRO A 84 -11.10 3.26 -0.52
N ALA A 85 -10.36 4.06 0.26
CA ALA A 85 -10.25 3.85 1.70
C ALA A 85 -11.60 4.04 2.41
N ALA A 86 -12.41 5.02 2.01
CA ALA A 86 -13.76 5.20 2.53
C ALA A 86 -14.70 4.02 2.17
N GLU A 87 -14.60 3.50 0.94
CA GLU A 87 -15.36 2.31 0.52
C GLU A 87 -14.98 1.09 1.37
N LEU A 88 -13.68 0.87 1.61
CA LEU A 88 -13.18 -0.20 2.47
C LEU A 88 -13.59 -0.01 3.94
N LEU A 89 -13.53 1.20 4.48
CA LEU A 89 -13.98 1.52 5.83
C LEU A 89 -15.46 1.17 6.02
N ASN A 90 -16.31 1.57 5.06
CA ASN A 90 -17.74 1.31 5.09
C ASN A 90 -18.08 -0.19 4.95
N LYS A 91 -17.26 -0.94 4.22
CA LYS A 91 -17.47 -2.38 3.99
C LYS A 91 -16.93 -3.25 5.13
N LEU A 92 -15.70 -3.01 5.58
CA LEU A 92 -15.00 -3.85 6.56
C LEU A 92 -15.31 -3.49 8.01
N LYS A 93 -15.56 -2.20 8.29
CA LYS A 93 -15.96 -1.69 9.62
C LYS A 93 -15.11 -2.21 10.79
N PRO A 94 -13.77 -2.19 10.69
CA PRO A 94 -12.90 -2.69 11.76
C PRO A 94 -13.06 -1.84 13.04
N PRO A 95 -12.87 -2.40 14.24
CA PRO A 95 -12.84 -1.62 15.48
C PRO A 95 -11.79 -0.49 15.47
N TYR A 96 -10.66 -0.69 14.78
CA TYR A 96 -9.59 0.30 14.66
C TYR A 96 -9.19 0.58 13.21
N TRP A 97 -9.02 1.86 12.87
CA TRP A 97 -8.46 2.30 11.59
C TRP A 97 -7.35 3.32 11.82
N PHE A 98 -6.14 3.05 11.31
CA PHE A 98 -5.01 3.97 11.44
C PHE A 98 -4.56 4.52 10.09
N SER A 99 -4.27 5.82 10.06
CA SER A 99 -3.77 6.52 8.88
C SER A 99 -2.60 7.46 9.17
N ALA A 100 -1.99 8.01 8.12
CA ALA A 100 -0.88 8.96 8.20
C ALA A 100 -1.05 10.02 7.08
N HIS A 101 0.01 10.32 6.34
CA HIS A 101 0.03 11.19 5.15
C HIS A 101 -0.16 12.70 5.39
N LEU A 102 -1.23 13.12 6.06
CA LEU A 102 -1.57 14.55 6.20
C LEU A 102 -0.78 15.30 7.28
N HIS A 103 0.25 14.67 7.84
CA HIS A 103 1.18 15.24 8.85
C HIS A 103 0.46 16.01 9.96
N CYS A 104 -0.57 15.38 10.54
CA CYS A 104 -1.26 15.88 11.71
C CYS A 104 -1.94 14.74 12.46
N ARG A 105 -2.04 14.90 13.78
CA ARG A 105 -2.81 13.98 14.60
C ARG A 105 -4.30 14.27 14.46
N PHE A 106 -5.11 13.27 14.12
CA PHE A 106 -6.57 13.43 14.05
C PHE A 106 -7.31 12.19 14.56
N PRO A 107 -7.95 12.29 15.73
CA PRO A 107 -8.82 11.23 16.23
C PRO A 107 -10.25 11.43 15.71
N ALA A 108 -10.91 10.33 15.33
CA ALA A 108 -12.32 10.33 14.97
C ALA A 108 -13.01 9.04 15.42
N ILE A 109 -14.35 9.08 15.57
CA ILE A 109 -15.16 7.93 15.94
C ILE A 109 -16.29 7.78 14.93
N ILE A 110 -16.29 6.68 14.19
CA ILE A 110 -17.32 6.38 13.18
C ILE A 110 -18.32 5.39 13.77
N GLN A 111 -19.59 5.79 13.83
CA GLN A 111 -20.70 4.92 14.20
C GLN A 111 -21.36 4.37 12.93
N HIS A 112 -21.26 3.07 12.69
CA HIS A 112 -21.73 2.44 11.43
C HIS A 112 -23.23 2.15 11.42
N GLY A 113 -24.05 3.21 11.34
CA GLY A 113 -25.51 3.12 11.44
C GLY A 113 -26.00 3.11 12.89
N GLU A 114 -27.31 3.28 13.10
CA GLU A 114 -27.91 3.58 14.42
C GLU A 114 -27.58 2.56 15.52
N ASN A 115 -27.32 1.29 15.17
CA ASN A 115 -26.94 0.24 16.12
C ASN A 115 -25.76 -0.62 15.63
N GLY A 116 -24.94 -0.08 14.72
CA GLY A 116 -23.80 -0.82 14.17
C GLY A 116 -22.54 -0.78 15.03
N PRO A 117 -21.46 -1.44 14.58
CA PRO A 117 -20.17 -1.35 15.23
C PRO A 117 -19.61 0.07 15.16
N THR A 118 -18.66 0.36 16.03
CA THR A 118 -17.93 1.63 16.04
C THR A 118 -16.49 1.40 15.57
N THR A 119 -15.99 2.25 14.67
CA THR A 119 -14.57 2.31 14.32
C THR A 119 -13.92 3.49 15.02
N LYS A 120 -12.80 3.24 15.71
CA LYS A 120 -11.91 4.28 16.23
C LYS A 120 -10.86 4.58 15.19
N PHE A 121 -10.92 5.79 14.63
CA PHE A 121 -9.94 6.28 13.67
C PHE A 121 -8.87 7.11 14.38
N LEU A 122 -7.62 6.92 13.97
CA LEU A 122 -6.52 7.79 14.38
C LEU A 122 -5.53 7.97 13.24
N ALA A 123 -5.30 9.23 12.88
CA ALA A 123 -4.14 9.62 12.10
C ALA A 123 -3.02 10.17 12.98
N LEU A 124 -1.78 9.94 12.58
CA LEU A 124 -0.58 10.43 13.27
C LEU A 124 0.25 11.34 12.38
N ASP A 125 1.08 12.15 13.04
CA ASP A 125 1.99 13.10 12.41
C ASP A 125 3.26 12.44 11.86
N LYS A 126 4.05 13.18 11.07
CA LYS A 126 5.39 12.76 10.64
C LYS A 126 6.35 12.80 11.83
N CYS A 127 7.35 11.92 11.78
CA CYS A 127 8.36 11.72 12.84
C CYS A 127 9.30 12.93 12.99
N PHE A 128 8.77 14.03 13.53
CA PHE A 128 9.51 15.25 13.82
C PHE A 128 9.45 15.58 15.30
N ARG A 129 10.46 16.32 15.76
CA ARG A 129 10.57 16.77 17.15
C ARG A 129 9.34 17.58 17.55
N GLY A 130 8.76 17.29 18.72
CA GLY A 130 7.60 18.02 19.25
C GLY A 130 6.26 17.69 18.58
N ARG A 131 6.23 16.81 17.58
CA ARG A 131 4.98 16.40 16.90
C ARG A 131 4.38 15.14 17.50
N ASN A 132 3.07 14.96 17.29
CA ASN A 132 2.31 13.81 17.79
C ASN A 132 2.39 12.62 16.83
N PHE A 133 3.59 12.09 16.62
CA PHE A 133 3.86 11.04 15.63
C PHE A 133 3.77 9.60 16.17
N LEU A 134 3.70 9.43 17.50
CA LEU A 134 3.67 8.11 18.14
C LEU A 134 2.53 8.05 19.16
N GLN A 135 1.71 7.00 19.04
CA GLN A 135 0.71 6.65 20.04
C GLN A 135 0.81 5.15 20.34
N VAL A 136 0.91 4.80 21.62
CA VAL A 136 0.86 3.41 22.10
C VAL A 136 -0.58 3.12 22.55
N ILE A 137 -1.12 1.99 22.12
CA ILE A 137 -2.46 1.54 22.48
C ILE A 137 -2.40 0.09 22.96
N ASP A 138 -3.23 -0.23 23.95
CA ASP A 138 -3.41 -1.58 24.44
C ASP A 138 -4.66 -2.19 23.80
N ILE A 139 -4.48 -3.27 23.05
CA ILE A 139 -5.57 -4.02 22.43
C ILE A 139 -5.70 -5.37 23.14
N PRO A 140 -6.89 -5.73 23.66
CA PRO A 140 -7.11 -7.02 24.28
C PRO A 140 -6.78 -8.18 23.33
N SER A 141 -6.05 -9.17 23.83
CA SER A 141 -5.74 -10.39 23.08
C SER A 141 -5.84 -11.61 23.99
N ASN A 142 -6.01 -12.78 23.38
CA ASN A 142 -5.87 -14.04 24.09
C ASN A 142 -4.41 -14.23 24.55
N PRO A 143 -4.15 -15.06 25.57
CA PRO A 143 -2.79 -15.43 25.94
C PRO A 143 -2.01 -15.96 24.74
N GLY A 144 -0.70 -15.65 24.70
CA GLY A 144 0.18 -16.00 23.59
C GLY A 144 0.35 -17.52 23.35
N PRO A 145 1.15 -17.90 22.34
CA PRO A 145 2.27 -17.12 21.81
C PRO A 145 1.84 -16.02 20.82
N TYR A 146 2.47 -14.84 20.93
CA TYR A 146 2.27 -13.72 20.00
C TYR A 146 3.14 -13.90 18.76
N GLU A 147 2.62 -14.57 17.74
CA GLU A 147 3.34 -14.88 16.51
C GLU A 147 2.66 -14.26 15.29
N ILE A 148 3.45 -13.96 14.26
CA ILE A 148 2.94 -13.56 12.94
C ILE A 148 2.64 -14.83 12.15
N HIS A 149 1.42 -14.94 11.64
CA HIS A 149 0.96 -16.03 10.78
C HIS A 149 0.37 -15.49 9.48
N TYR A 150 0.40 -16.31 8.43
CA TYR A 150 -0.41 -16.07 7.25
C TYR A 150 -1.88 -16.25 7.58
N ASP A 151 -2.70 -15.31 7.09
CA ASP A 151 -4.15 -15.43 7.13
C ASP A 151 -4.67 -16.30 5.99
N GLU A 152 -5.53 -17.26 6.31
CA GLU A 152 -6.04 -18.25 5.36
C GLU A 152 -6.95 -17.62 4.30
N GLU A 153 -7.84 -16.69 4.70
CA GLU A 153 -8.74 -16.01 3.77
C GLU A 153 -7.95 -15.14 2.79
N TRP A 154 -6.97 -14.39 3.28
CA TRP A 154 -6.13 -13.52 2.47
C TRP A 154 -5.28 -14.28 1.45
N LEU A 155 -4.73 -15.43 1.83
CA LEU A 155 -4.01 -16.30 0.89
C LEU A 155 -4.95 -16.87 -0.18
N ALA A 156 -6.17 -17.26 0.18
CA ALA A 156 -7.17 -17.75 -0.79
C ALA A 156 -7.57 -16.64 -1.79
N ILE A 157 -7.85 -15.43 -1.30
CA ILE A 157 -8.10 -14.25 -2.13
C ILE A 157 -6.90 -13.98 -3.05
N THR A 158 -5.68 -13.98 -2.51
CA THR A 158 -4.47 -13.73 -3.29
C THR A 158 -4.26 -14.77 -4.38
N ARG A 159 -4.47 -16.05 -4.09
CA ARG A 159 -4.39 -17.14 -5.07
C ARG A 159 -5.42 -16.95 -6.19
N ARG A 160 -6.67 -16.67 -5.84
CA ARG A 160 -7.75 -16.45 -6.82
C ARG A 160 -7.46 -15.28 -7.75
N PHE A 161 -7.00 -14.17 -7.18
CA PHE A 161 -6.71 -12.94 -7.91
C PHE A 161 -5.40 -12.99 -8.73
N ASN A 162 -4.56 -14.02 -8.57
CA ASN A 162 -3.31 -14.12 -9.31
C ASN A 162 -3.56 -14.25 -10.83
N SER A 163 -4.57 -15.03 -11.23
CA SER A 163 -4.89 -15.25 -12.67
C SER A 163 -5.29 -13.98 -13.43
N VAL A 164 -5.64 -12.92 -12.70
CA VAL A 164 -6.11 -11.65 -13.24
C VAL A 164 -5.24 -10.47 -12.80
N PHE A 165 -4.01 -10.76 -12.37
CA PHE A 165 -3.05 -9.74 -12.00
C PHE A 165 -2.86 -8.77 -13.19
N PRO A 166 -3.04 -7.45 -13.00
CA PRO A 166 -3.15 -6.49 -14.09
C PRO A 166 -1.78 -6.06 -14.62
N LEU A 167 -1.07 -6.98 -15.29
CA LEU A 167 0.26 -6.73 -15.87
C LEU A 167 0.25 -5.74 -17.04
N THR A 168 -0.87 -5.65 -17.77
CA THR A 168 -1.00 -4.80 -18.96
C THR A 168 -2.19 -3.85 -18.82
N GLN A 169 -2.23 -2.79 -19.64
CA GLN A 169 -3.32 -1.79 -19.65
C GLN A 169 -4.69 -2.34 -20.11
N ARG A 170 -4.85 -3.67 -20.22
CA ARG A 170 -6.08 -4.29 -20.67
C ARG A 170 -7.12 -4.21 -19.56
N ARG A 171 -8.27 -3.59 -19.85
CA ARG A 171 -9.35 -3.42 -18.88
C ARG A 171 -9.81 -4.74 -18.31
N PHE A 172 -9.71 -4.86 -16.99
CA PHE A 172 -10.21 -5.99 -16.24
C PHE A 172 -11.43 -5.57 -15.42
N THR A 173 -12.55 -6.28 -15.59
CA THR A 173 -13.74 -6.15 -14.77
C THR A 173 -14.03 -7.54 -14.20
N MET A 174 -13.82 -7.74 -12.90
CA MET A 174 -14.21 -8.97 -12.21
C MET A 174 -15.64 -8.82 -11.70
N ARG A 175 -16.50 -9.80 -11.94
CA ARG A 175 -17.84 -9.87 -11.31
C ARG A 175 -17.73 -10.62 -9.99
N ASP A 176 -18.41 -10.12 -8.95
CA ASP A 176 -18.42 -10.70 -7.60
C ASP A 176 -18.83 -12.18 -7.57
N GLU A 177 -19.75 -12.58 -8.45
CA GLU A 177 -20.27 -13.96 -8.58
C GLU A 177 -19.22 -14.97 -9.06
N GLN A 178 -18.07 -14.51 -9.58
CA GLN A 178 -16.99 -15.36 -10.11
C GLN A 178 -15.88 -15.63 -9.09
N LEU A 179 -16.05 -15.17 -7.84
CA LEU A 179 -15.01 -15.15 -6.81
C LEU A 179 -15.44 -15.91 -5.55
N ASP A 180 -16.06 -17.08 -5.73
CA ASP A 180 -16.10 -18.06 -4.66
C ASP A 180 -14.67 -18.53 -4.37
N THR A 181 -14.14 -18.16 -3.20
CA THR A 181 -12.80 -18.52 -2.73
C THR A 181 -12.82 -19.77 -1.85
N GLN A 182 -13.96 -20.45 -1.69
CA GLN A 182 -14.09 -21.58 -0.77
C GLN A 182 -13.16 -22.75 -1.11
N ASP A 183 -13.05 -23.10 -2.39
CA ASP A 183 -12.14 -24.15 -2.85
C ASP A 183 -10.68 -23.75 -2.65
N ASP A 184 -10.32 -22.51 -3.00
CA ASP A 184 -8.98 -21.95 -2.76
C ASP A 184 -8.66 -21.92 -1.26
N ARG A 185 -9.65 -21.63 -0.41
CA ARG A 185 -9.52 -21.57 1.04
C ARG A 185 -9.27 -22.94 1.65
N GLN A 186 -10.04 -23.96 1.25
CA GLN A 186 -9.80 -25.35 1.67
C GLN A 186 -8.42 -25.84 1.22
N TRP A 187 -8.03 -25.49 0.00
CA TRP A 187 -6.70 -25.82 -0.52
C TRP A 187 -5.59 -25.15 0.29
N VAL A 188 -5.69 -23.84 0.55
CA VAL A 188 -4.73 -23.07 1.36
C VAL A 188 -4.63 -23.67 2.76
N ARG A 189 -5.77 -23.98 3.40
CA ARG A 189 -5.81 -24.63 4.71
C ARG A 189 -4.99 -25.92 4.73
N SER A 190 -5.14 -26.76 3.70
CA SER A 190 -4.36 -28.00 3.59
C SER A 190 -2.85 -27.75 3.51
N LYS A 191 -2.42 -26.72 2.77
CA LYS A 191 -1.02 -26.32 2.67
C LYS A 191 -0.47 -25.76 3.99
N LEU A 192 -1.22 -24.89 4.65
CA LEU A 192 -0.83 -24.32 5.93
C LEU A 192 -0.78 -25.37 7.04
N ASN A 193 -1.69 -26.36 7.05
CA ASN A 193 -1.64 -27.47 8.00
C ASN A 193 -0.43 -28.38 7.79
N ALA A 194 0.05 -28.53 6.55
CA ALA A 194 1.23 -29.35 6.26
C ALA A 194 2.56 -28.61 6.54
N ARG A 195 2.63 -27.31 6.24
CA ARG A 195 3.87 -26.49 6.31
C ARG A 195 3.98 -25.63 7.57
N GLY A 196 2.86 -25.32 8.22
CA GLY A 196 2.74 -24.36 9.31
C GLY A 196 2.42 -22.94 8.82
N PHE A 197 1.82 -22.14 9.70
CA PHE A 197 1.24 -20.83 9.39
C PHE A 197 2.24 -19.67 9.38
N LYS A 198 3.46 -19.85 9.90
CA LYS A 198 4.46 -18.78 10.00
C LYS A 198 4.91 -18.27 8.62
N PRO A 199 5.26 -16.99 8.44
CA PRO A 199 5.97 -16.53 7.25
C PRO A 199 7.31 -17.24 7.02
N PHE A 200 7.90 -17.07 5.84
CA PHE A 200 9.29 -17.45 5.60
C PHE A 200 10.24 -16.48 6.30
N ASP A 201 11.42 -16.98 6.70
CA ASP A 201 12.45 -16.13 7.30
C ASP A 201 12.95 -15.07 6.32
N PHE A 202 13.28 -13.90 6.86
CA PHE A 202 13.77 -12.80 6.06
C PHE A 202 15.18 -13.10 5.51
N VAL A 203 15.36 -12.88 4.20
CA VAL A 203 16.65 -12.97 3.52
C VAL A 203 17.06 -11.58 3.03
N GLN A 204 18.25 -11.11 3.42
CA GLN A 204 18.73 -9.81 2.98
C GLN A 204 18.96 -9.79 1.46
N THR A 205 18.27 -8.90 0.74
CA THR A 205 18.39 -8.75 -0.73
C THR A 205 19.19 -7.51 -1.16
N ALA A 206 19.52 -6.62 -0.22
CA ALA A 206 20.31 -5.42 -0.46
C ALA A 206 21.22 -5.14 0.74
N PRO A 207 22.44 -4.60 0.54
CA PRO A 207 23.32 -4.24 1.62
C PRO A 207 22.69 -3.17 2.52
N SER A 208 23.01 -3.21 3.82
CA SER A 208 22.59 -2.16 4.75
C SER A 208 23.29 -0.85 4.42
N PHE A 209 22.61 0.27 4.61
CA PHE A 209 23.21 1.60 4.47
C PHE A 209 24.44 1.73 5.38
N ASN A 210 25.55 2.19 4.82
CA ASN A 210 26.78 2.46 5.55
C ASN A 210 27.18 3.93 5.36
N PRO A 211 27.09 4.77 6.41
CA PRO A 211 27.41 6.20 6.30
C PRO A 211 28.88 6.46 5.95
N SER A 212 29.79 5.52 6.22
CA SER A 212 31.21 5.62 5.90
C SER A 212 31.56 5.20 4.47
N ASN A 213 30.61 4.57 3.77
CA ASN A 213 30.76 4.17 2.37
C ASN A 213 29.43 4.41 1.65
N PRO A 214 29.09 5.67 1.33
CA PRO A 214 27.89 5.97 0.58
C PRO A 214 27.98 5.21 -0.75
N VAL A 215 27.09 4.23 -0.92
CA VAL A 215 27.10 3.32 -2.06
C VAL A 215 27.00 4.17 -3.33
N SER A 216 28.09 4.28 -4.10
CA SER A 216 28.05 4.82 -5.46
C SER A 216 27.16 3.89 -6.28
N ASN A 217 26.09 4.41 -6.90
CA ASN A 217 25.12 3.72 -7.74
C ASN A 217 25.67 2.43 -8.37
N SER A 218 25.62 1.33 -7.61
CA SER A 218 25.97 0.03 -8.16
C SER A 218 24.87 -0.24 -9.16
N SER A 219 25.21 -0.26 -10.44
CA SER A 219 24.28 -0.65 -11.49
C SER A 219 23.65 -1.97 -11.05
N ILE A 220 22.38 -1.92 -10.65
CA ILE A 220 21.61 -3.13 -10.32
C ILE A 220 21.44 -3.83 -11.67
N THR A 221 22.40 -4.69 -11.99
CA THR A 221 22.41 -5.46 -13.24
C THR A 221 21.39 -6.57 -13.09
N GLY A 222 20.14 -6.26 -13.44
CA GLY A 222 19.05 -7.21 -13.55
C GLY A 222 18.02 -7.12 -12.42
N SER A 223 16.75 -7.26 -12.81
CA SER A 223 15.65 -7.52 -11.87
C SER A 223 15.93 -8.87 -11.18
N CYS A 224 16.54 -8.83 -10.01
CA CYS A 224 16.69 -10.03 -9.19
C CYS A 224 15.31 -10.40 -8.64
N ARG A 225 14.90 -11.65 -8.86
CA ARG A 225 13.70 -12.16 -8.20
C ARG A 225 13.92 -12.09 -6.70
N ASN A 226 12.91 -11.59 -5.99
CA ASN A 226 12.96 -11.52 -4.55
C ASN A 226 12.72 -12.94 -3.97
N PRO A 227 13.66 -13.53 -3.22
CA PRO A 227 13.55 -14.91 -2.75
C PRO A 227 12.37 -15.13 -1.79
N GLN A 228 11.94 -14.09 -1.07
CA GLN A 228 10.73 -14.15 -0.25
C GLN A 228 9.47 -14.23 -1.13
N THR A 229 9.39 -13.44 -2.21
CA THR A 229 8.32 -13.53 -3.20
C THR A 229 8.31 -14.90 -3.88
N GLU A 230 9.46 -15.46 -4.24
CA GLU A 230 9.55 -16.81 -4.82
C GLU A 230 9.04 -17.88 -3.85
N SER A 231 9.48 -17.82 -2.59
CA SER A 231 9.03 -18.75 -1.55
C SER A 231 7.52 -18.65 -1.31
N PHE A 232 6.98 -17.43 -1.31
CA PHE A 232 5.55 -17.17 -1.17
C PHE A 232 4.74 -17.73 -2.35
N LEU A 233 5.19 -17.50 -3.59
CA LEU A 233 4.53 -18.03 -4.77
C LEU A 233 4.64 -19.54 -4.86
N GLN A 234 5.77 -20.13 -4.43
CA GLN A 234 5.95 -21.58 -4.35
C GLN A 234 4.98 -22.21 -3.34
N LEU A 235 4.80 -21.61 -2.15
CA LEU A 235 3.81 -22.05 -1.16
C LEU A 235 2.40 -22.09 -1.76
N LEU A 236 2.07 -21.07 -2.54
CA LEU A 236 0.77 -20.95 -3.19
C LEU A 236 0.70 -21.63 -4.56
N GLU A 237 1.73 -22.34 -5.01
CA GLU A 237 1.82 -22.93 -6.37
C GLU A 237 1.41 -21.94 -7.48
N LEU A 238 1.86 -20.69 -7.39
CA LEU A 238 1.56 -19.62 -8.33
C LEU A 238 2.75 -19.32 -9.24
N PRO A 239 2.50 -18.92 -10.51
CA PRO A 239 3.56 -18.47 -11.40
C PRO A 239 4.12 -17.10 -10.96
N TYR A 240 5.40 -16.88 -11.25
CA TYR A 240 6.03 -15.56 -11.11
C TYR A 240 5.67 -14.68 -12.31
N LEU A 241 4.53 -14.00 -12.20
CA LEU A 241 3.93 -13.25 -13.32
C LEU A 241 4.79 -12.10 -13.85
N LEU A 242 5.69 -11.55 -13.04
CA LEU A 242 6.54 -10.42 -13.44
C LEU A 242 7.59 -10.79 -14.50
N ASP A 243 7.87 -12.09 -14.74
CA ASP A 243 8.76 -12.52 -15.83
C ASP A 243 8.07 -12.49 -17.20
N SER A 244 6.76 -12.75 -17.21
CA SER A 244 5.98 -13.01 -18.43
C SER A 244 5.67 -11.76 -19.25
N SER A 245 5.90 -10.56 -18.72
CA SER A 245 5.70 -9.30 -19.44
C SER A 245 6.87 -8.91 -20.37
N ASN A 246 8.00 -9.63 -20.34
CA ASN A 246 9.16 -9.33 -21.19
C ASN A 246 9.06 -9.92 -22.62
N SER A 247 8.03 -10.70 -22.95
CA SER A 247 7.92 -11.39 -24.24
C SER A 247 7.31 -10.57 -25.38
N GLU A 248 6.81 -9.35 -25.14
CA GLU A 248 6.32 -8.45 -26.20
C GLU A 248 7.30 -7.31 -26.49
N GLY A 249 8.52 -7.62 -26.93
CA GLY A 249 9.40 -6.58 -27.46
C GLY A 249 10.88 -6.89 -27.66
N VAL A 250 11.26 -7.98 -28.34
CA VAL A 250 12.55 -8.02 -29.05
C VAL A 250 12.46 -8.92 -30.29
N GLU A 251 11.85 -8.42 -31.37
CA GLU A 251 12.39 -8.66 -32.71
C GLU A 251 12.80 -7.29 -33.25
N ARG A 252 14.11 -7.02 -33.28
CA ARG A 252 14.75 -6.16 -34.28
C ARG A 252 16.27 -6.21 -34.17
N ASN A 253 16.83 -7.01 -35.07
CA ASN A 253 18.05 -6.81 -35.87
C ASN A 253 19.26 -6.14 -35.23
N GLU A 254 20.35 -6.91 -35.21
CA GLU A 254 21.71 -6.44 -35.31
C GLU A 254 21.87 -5.38 -36.41
N SER A 255 22.31 -4.18 -36.05
CA SER A 255 23.27 -3.43 -36.87
C SER A 255 23.99 -2.37 -36.04
N SER A 256 25.31 -2.48 -36.01
CA SER A 256 26.34 -1.49 -35.67
C SER A 256 25.94 -0.02 -35.89
N SER A 257 26.27 0.89 -34.94
CA SER A 257 27.23 2.01 -35.11
C SER A 257 27.23 3.02 -33.94
N GLN A 258 28.37 3.07 -33.23
CA GLN A 258 29.06 4.21 -32.55
C GLN A 258 28.43 5.06 -31.41
N PRO A 259 29.28 5.56 -30.47
CA PRO A 259 28.87 6.17 -29.21
C PRO A 259 28.69 7.70 -29.34
N GLY A 260 27.58 8.22 -28.80
CA GLY A 260 27.27 9.65 -28.79
C GLY A 260 27.00 10.16 -27.37
N ASN A 261 27.93 11.00 -26.91
CA ASN A 261 27.86 12.05 -25.89
C ASN A 261 27.06 11.85 -24.59
N THR A 262 27.83 11.69 -23.51
CA THR A 262 27.55 12.13 -22.13
C THR A 262 26.94 13.52 -22.06
N LEU A 263 25.78 13.63 -21.43
CA LEU A 263 25.24 14.88 -20.89
C LEU A 263 24.74 14.63 -19.46
N GLY A 264 25.41 15.32 -18.53
CA GLY A 264 24.98 15.78 -17.21
C GLY A 264 24.11 14.87 -16.34
N ASP A 265 24.74 14.27 -15.32
CA ASP A 265 24.11 14.03 -14.02
C ASP A 265 23.57 15.37 -13.49
N GLU A 266 22.26 15.52 -13.43
CA GLU A 266 21.62 16.38 -12.45
C GLU A 266 20.85 15.45 -11.51
N ASP A 267 21.31 15.39 -10.26
CA ASP A 267 20.64 14.72 -9.16
C ASP A 267 19.17 15.14 -9.15
N ILE A 268 18.26 14.16 -9.27
CA ILE A 268 16.83 14.40 -9.10
C ILE A 268 16.60 14.64 -7.61
N GLU A 269 16.63 15.91 -7.20
CA GLU A 269 16.02 16.34 -5.94
C GLU A 269 14.54 15.95 -6.00
N LEU A 270 14.17 14.94 -5.21
CA LEU A 270 12.77 14.72 -4.86
C LEU A 270 12.28 16.02 -4.22
N PRO A 271 11.11 16.56 -4.61
CA PRO A 271 10.61 17.76 -3.95
C PRO A 271 10.45 17.45 -2.47
N ASP A 272 11.26 18.12 -1.64
CA ASP A 272 10.98 18.22 -0.22
C ASP A 272 9.60 18.86 -0.11
N GLU A 273 8.61 18.09 0.36
CA GLU A 273 7.32 18.63 0.79
C GLU A 273 7.47 19.39 2.13
N ASP A 274 8.53 20.20 2.24
CA ASP A 274 8.78 21.12 3.33
C ASP A 274 8.22 22.50 2.96
N GLU A 275 6.91 22.61 2.98
CA GLU A 275 6.20 23.87 3.24
C GLU A 275 5.12 23.63 4.31
N ASP A 276 5.52 23.09 5.47
CA ASP A 276 4.85 23.49 6.70
C ASP A 276 5.58 24.74 7.18
N ALA A 277 4.97 25.90 6.94
CA ALA A 277 5.43 27.18 7.43
C ALA A 277 5.78 27.07 8.92
N ALA A 278 6.99 27.51 9.26
CA ALA A 278 7.33 27.90 10.61
C ALA A 278 6.46 29.12 10.98
N ASP A 279 5.33 28.88 11.64
CA ASP A 279 4.77 29.86 12.56
C ASP A 279 5.43 29.60 13.92
N ASP A 280 6.65 30.13 14.05
CA ASP A 280 7.17 30.55 15.35
C ASP A 280 6.39 31.83 15.73
N ASP A 281 5.34 31.67 16.54
CA ASP A 281 4.82 32.77 17.36
C ASP A 281 5.34 32.59 18.80
N GLU A 282 6.10 33.61 19.22
CA GLU A 282 6.69 33.97 20.53
C GLU A 282 6.47 33.07 21.76
#